data_AF-A0A192A6G5-F1
#
_entry.id   AF-A0A192A6G5-F1
#
_cell.length_a   1.000
_cell.length_b   1.000
_cell.length_c   1.000
_cell.angle_alpha   90.00
_cell.angle_beta   90.00
_cell.angle_gamma   90.00
#
_symmetry.space_group_name_H-M   'P 1'
#
loop_
_entity.id
_entity.type
_entity.pdbx_description
1 polymer ?
#
loop_
_entity_poly.entity_id
_entity_poly.type
_entity_poly.pdbx_seq_one_letter_code
_entity_poly.pdbx_strand_id
1 'polypeptide(L)' 'MVKICGDVEIVPRVIPVGERGWEARIDVVFRSAEGQSLRGSQPVLPSCTFGSPREAMDAALLYGQRVLSDWVRGAA' A
#
# COMPACT_ATOMS: atom_id res chain seq x y z
N MET A 1 -6.12 21.89 -16.74
CA MET A 1 -5.73 20.72 -15.92
C MET A 1 -5.78 21.14 -14.46
N VAL A 2 -6.58 20.48 -13.64
CA VAL A 2 -6.64 20.78 -12.20
C VAL A 2 -5.55 19.96 -11.51
N LYS A 3 -4.68 20.61 -10.75
CA LYS A 3 -3.63 19.95 -9.97
C LYS A 3 -4.17 19.68 -8.56
N ILE A 4 -4.09 18.43 -8.12
CA ILE A 4 -4.42 18.03 -6.76
C ILE A 4 -3.10 17.96 -5.98
N CYS A 5 -3.01 18.67 -4.85
CA CYS A 5 -1.82 18.75 -4.01
C CYS A 5 -2.12 18.21 -2.61
N GLY A 6 -1.20 17.45 -2.04
CA GLY A 6 -1.36 16.88 -0.70
C GLY A 6 -0.30 15.85 -0.38
N ASP A 7 -0.37 15.34 0.83
CA ASP A 7 0.53 14.31 1.32
C ASP A 7 0.01 12.92 0.95
N VAL A 8 0.93 12.02 0.62
CA VAL A 8 0.64 10.62 0.37
C VAL A 8 1.33 9.76 1.40
N GLU A 9 0.57 8.91 2.06
CA GLU A 9 1.03 7.94 3.03
C GLU A 9 0.73 6.52 2.53
N ILE A 10 1.74 5.66 2.57
CA ILE A 10 1.58 4.21 2.36
C ILE A 10 1.57 3.53 3.71
N VAL A 11 0.50 2.80 4.00
CA VAL A 11 0.33 2.05 5.25
C VAL A 11 0.35 0.55 4.93
N PRO A 12 1.45 -0.16 5.23
CA PRO A 12 1.53 -1.60 5.12
C PRO A 12 0.51 -2.29 6.04
N ARG A 13 -0.13 -3.33 5.52
CA ARG A 13 -1.20 -4.07 6.18
C ARG A 13 -0.99 -5.57 5.97
N VAL A 14 -1.34 -6.34 6.99
CA VAL A 14 -1.30 -7.80 6.96
C VAL A 14 -2.68 -8.31 7.39
N ILE A 15 -3.27 -9.18 6.58
CA ILE A 15 -4.60 -9.75 6.82
C ILE A 15 -4.46 -11.27 6.93
N PRO A 16 -5.01 -11.92 7.97
CA PRO A 16 -5.05 -13.38 8.02
C PRO A 16 -5.97 -13.93 6.92
N VAL A 17 -5.53 -14.98 6.23
CA VAL A 17 -6.28 -15.65 5.17
C VAL A 17 -6.26 -17.16 5.39
N GLY A 18 -7.44 -17.74 5.56
CA GLY A 18 -7.58 -19.17 5.92
C GLY A 18 -7.01 -19.48 7.31
N GLU A 19 -6.65 -20.74 7.54
CA GLU A 19 -6.21 -21.20 8.87
C GLU A 19 -4.75 -20.86 9.19
N ARG A 20 -3.89 -20.69 8.18
CA ARG A 20 -2.44 -20.53 8.36
C ARG A 20 -1.78 -19.54 7.41
N GLY A 21 -2.57 -18.79 6.63
CA GLY A 21 -2.06 -17.87 5.62
C GLY A 21 -2.16 -16.42 6.05
N TRP A 22 -1.32 -15.59 5.43
CA TRP A 22 -1.34 -14.14 5.58
C TRP A 22 -1.27 -13.48 4.22
N GLU A 23 -2.08 -12.46 3.98
CA GLU A 23 -2.03 -11.63 2.78
C GLU A 23 -1.41 -10.27 3.11
N ALA A 24 -0.47 -9.87 2.26
CA ALA A 24 0.16 -8.56 2.32
C ALA A 24 -0.65 -7.54 1.50
N ARG A 25 -0.92 -6.38 2.09
CA ARG A 25 -1.66 -5.29 1.45
C ARG A 25 -1.00 -3.95 1.76
N ILE A 26 -1.31 -2.95 0.95
CA ILE A 26 -1.00 -1.55 1.29
C ILE A 26 -2.29 -0.74 1.23
N ASP A 27 -2.48 0.13 2.21
CA ASP A 27 -3.42 1.22 2.08
C ASP A 27 -2.67 2.46 1.58
N VAL A 28 -3.25 3.12 0.58
CA VAL A 28 -2.83 4.42 0.11
C VAL A 28 -3.77 5.44 0.74
N VAL A 29 -3.21 6.38 1.49
CA VAL A 29 -3.95 7.50 2.06
C VAL A 29 -3.42 8.78 1.43
N PHE A 30 -4.30 9.53 0.78
CA PHE A 30 -4.01 10.88 0.29
C PHE A 30 -4.71 11.89 1.19
N ARG A 31 -3.98 12.92 1.65
CA ARG A 31 -4.53 14.02 2.45
C ARG A 31 -4.31 15.32 1.70
N SER A 32 -5.39 15.95 1.27
CA SER A 32 -5.34 17.23 0.55
C SER A 32 -5.04 18.39 1.49
N ALA A 33 -4.52 19.49 0.94
CA ALA A 33 -4.27 20.72 1.71
C ALA A 33 -5.55 21.30 2.33
N GLU A 34 -6.71 21.02 1.74
CA GLU A 34 -8.04 21.45 2.18
C GLU A 34 -8.63 20.52 3.26
N GLY A 35 -7.86 19.52 3.71
CA GLY A 35 -8.27 18.57 4.74
C GLY A 35 -9.14 17.41 4.24
N GLN A 36 -9.26 17.22 2.93
CA GLN A 36 -9.94 16.05 2.37
C GLN A 36 -9.02 14.83 2.47
N SER A 37 -9.61 13.66 2.73
CA SER A 37 -8.88 12.40 2.79
C SER A 37 -9.47 11.39 1.81
N LEU A 38 -8.61 10.80 0.99
CA LEU A 38 -8.94 9.70 0.11
C LEU A 38 -8.16 8.47 0.57
N ARG A 39 -8.82 7.32 0.57
CA ARG A 39 -8.20 6.05 0.96
C ARG A 39 -8.51 4.96 -0.06
N GLY A 40 -7.47 4.29 -0.53
CA GLY A 40 -7.58 3.05 -1.30
C GLY A 40 -6.83 1.93 -0.60
N SER A 41 -7.31 0.70 -0.74
CA SER A 41 -6.59 -0.50 -0.27
C SER A 41 -6.34 -1.41 -1.45
N GLN A 42 -5.10 -1.85 -1.63
CA GLN A 42 -4.73 -2.75 -2.71
C GLN A 42 -3.87 -3.93 -2.20
N PRO A 43 -4.04 -5.11 -2.81
CA PRO A 43 -3.16 -6.24 -2.52
C PRO A 43 -1.75 -5.97 -3.04
N VAL A 44 -0.75 -6.52 -2.35
CA VAL A 44 0.62 -6.59 -2.87
C VAL A 44 0.67 -7.56 -4.03
N LEU A 45 1.32 -7.17 -5.13
CA LEU A 45 1.45 -8.00 -6.33
C LEU A 45 2.87 -8.59 -6.48
N PRO A 46 3.00 -9.84 -6.96
CA PRO A 46 1.93 -10.80 -7.21
C PRO A 46 1.20 -11.23 -5.91
N SER A 47 -0.10 -11.47 -5.99
CA SER A 47 -0.91 -11.88 -4.82
C SER A 47 -0.42 -13.23 -4.31
N CYS A 48 0.26 -13.22 -3.17
CA CYS A 48 0.82 -14.40 -2.51
C CYS A 48 0.23 -14.56 -1.10
N THR A 49 0.08 -15.81 -0.67
CA THR A 49 -0.19 -16.16 0.73
C THR A 49 1.12 -16.47 1.43
N PHE A 50 1.43 -15.73 2.49
CA PHE A 50 2.65 -15.89 3.29
C PHE A 50 2.43 -16.84 4.46
N GLY A 51 3.51 -17.52 4.88
CA GLY A 51 3.47 -18.49 5.99
C GLY A 51 3.51 -17.82 7.37
N SER A 52 3.89 -16.55 7.44
CA SER A 52 3.92 -15.78 8.68
C SER A 52 3.47 -14.32 8.48
N PRO A 53 2.94 -13.67 9.54
CA PRO A 53 2.56 -12.26 9.45
C PRO A 53 3.77 -11.35 9.24
N ARG A 54 4.97 -11.77 9.68
CA ARG A 54 6.21 -11.02 9.47
C ARG A 54 6.61 -10.98 7.99
N GLU A 55 6.62 -12.13 7.33
CA GLU A 55 6.90 -12.21 5.89
C GLU A 55 5.92 -11.37 5.07
N ALA A 56 4.62 -11.42 5.42
CA ALA A 56 3.61 -10.58 4.76
C ALA A 56 3.87 -9.08 4.99
N MET A 57 4.30 -8.69 6.19
CA MET A 57 4.61 -7.29 6.51
C MET A 57 5.84 -6.80 5.73
N ASP A 58 6.90 -7.60 5.68
CA ASP A 58 8.11 -7.27 4.93
C ASP A 58 7.82 -7.13 3.43
N ALA A 59 6.95 -7.98 2.89
CA ALA A 59 6.46 -7.87 1.51
C ALA A 59 5.63 -6.59 1.29
N ALA A 60 4.74 -6.23 2.21
CA ALA A 60 3.95 -5.00 2.13
C ALA A 60 4.81 -3.73 2.19
N LEU A 61 5.84 -3.72 3.03
CA LEU A 61 6.81 -2.62 3.13
C LEU A 61 7.58 -2.45 1.81
N LEU A 62 8.15 -3.53 1.29
CA LEU A 62 8.93 -3.49 0.05
C LEU A 62 8.07 -3.05 -1.14
N TYR A 63 6.86 -3.59 -1.26
CA TYR A 63 5.93 -3.20 -2.32
C TYR A 63 5.51 -1.73 -2.18
N GLY A 64 5.21 -1.27 -0.97
CA GLY A 64 4.87 0.13 -0.70
C GLY A 64 5.97 1.11 -1.11
N GLN A 65 7.23 0.79 -0.79
CA GLN A 65 8.40 1.58 -1.22
C GLN A 65 8.53 1.63 -2.73
N ARG A 66 8.27 0.51 -3.42
CA ARG A 66 8.28 0.46 -4.88
C ARG A 66 7.19 1.35 -5.48
N VAL A 67 5.96 1.28 -4.98
CA VAL A 67 4.84 2.13 -5.43
C VAL A 67 5.18 3.61 -5.27
N LEU A 68 5.74 4.01 -4.13
CA LEU A 68 6.22 5.39 -3.93
C LEU A 68 7.29 5.78 -4.94
N SER A 69 8.25 4.89 -5.22
CA SER A 69 9.30 5.14 -6.22
C SER A 69 8.72 5.33 -7.62
N ASP A 70 7.74 4.51 -8.00
CA ASP A 70 7.10 4.57 -9.31
C ASP A 70 6.29 5.87 -9.48
N TRP A 71 5.61 6.36 -8.42
CA TRP A 71 4.98 7.69 -8.43
C TRP A 71 5.97 8.83 -8.58
N VAL A 72 7.09 8.80 -7.85
CA VAL A 72 8.14 9.83 -7.98
C VAL A 72 8.73 9.85 -9.39
N ARG A 73 8.83 8.68 -10.03
CA ARG A 73 9.36 8.53 -11.39
C ARG A 73 8.33 8.82 -12.51
N GLY A 74 7.06 9.00 -12.17
CA GLY A 74 5.98 9.21 -13.14
C GLY A 74 5.64 7.97 -13.98
N ALA A 75 5.88 6.77 -13.43
CA ALA A 75 5.71 5.49 -14.11
C ALA A 75 4.40 4.75 -13.75
N ALA A 76 3.50 5.41 -13.02
CA ALA A 76 2.24 4.83 -12.52
C ALA A 76 1.01 5.42 -13.20
#